data_AF-A0A3T1B262-F1
#
_entry.id   AF-A0A3T1B262-F1
#
_cell.length_a   1.000
_cell.length_b   1.000
_cell.length_c   1.000
_cell.angle_alpha   90.00
_cell.angle_beta   90.00
_cell.angle_gamma   90.00
#
_symmetry.space_group_name_H-M   'P 1'
#
loop_
_entity.id
_entity.type
_entity.pdbx_description
1 polymer ?
#
loop_
_entity_poly.entity_id
_entity_poly.type
_entity_poly.pdbx_seq_one_letter_code
_entity_poly.pdbx_strand_id
1 'polypeptide(L)'
;MQLTEARELATGLMARHGLTGWRFAFDDAKTRAGVCHHGRKLIGLSRPLTELYSAAQVTDTVLHEIAHALAGPSHGHDRVWRRIAVRIGCSGTRCVPREAPRVDGRWVGVCPAGHRTTAHRRPTRVRSCLDCSPRFDAAAVFDWTHDGEPVAMHPSYVAELRRISSAAVVLLPVGARVRLIGGGRYHGLAGTIVKRGRTRYEVTTPAGLLRAPFSMVEDLSP
;
A
#
# COMPACT_ATOMS: atom_id res chain seq x y z
N MET A 1 -23.01 -3.61 -8.73
CA MET A 1 -24.46 -3.51 -8.49
C MET A 1 -24.95 -2.19 -9.08
N GLN A 2 -26.16 -2.13 -9.65
CA GLN A 2 -26.69 -0.87 -10.20
C GLN A 2 -26.93 0.15 -9.07
N LEU A 3 -26.61 1.43 -9.31
CA LEU A 3 -26.68 2.47 -8.26
C LEU A 3 -28.09 2.67 -7.69
N THR A 4 -29.13 2.52 -8.51
CA THR A 4 -30.53 2.62 -8.06
C THR A 4 -30.87 1.50 -7.08
N GLU A 5 -30.53 0.27 -7.43
CA GLU A 5 -30.72 -0.92 -6.60
C GLU A 5 -29.94 -0.80 -5.28
N ALA A 6 -28.69 -0.32 -5.34
CA ALA A 6 -27.86 -0.11 -4.16
C ALA A 6 -28.44 0.97 -3.23
N ARG A 7 -29.05 2.01 -3.79
CA ARG A 7 -29.75 3.04 -3.00
C ARG A 7 -30.96 2.44 -2.29
N GLU A 8 -31.81 1.69 -2.99
CA GLU A 8 -33.00 1.04 -2.42
C GLU A 8 -32.63 0.04 -1.33
N LEU A 9 -31.61 -0.78 -1.57
CA LEU A 9 -31.02 -1.67 -0.58
C LEU A 9 -30.57 -0.89 0.67
N ALA A 10 -29.81 0.19 0.46
CA ALA A 10 -29.25 0.95 1.56
C ALA A 10 -30.32 1.65 2.40
N THR A 11 -31.28 2.33 1.76
CA THR A 11 -32.38 2.98 2.46
C THR A 11 -33.27 1.97 3.19
N GLY A 12 -33.53 0.81 2.59
CA GLY A 12 -34.26 -0.29 3.21
C GLY A 12 -33.54 -0.83 4.45
N LEU A 13 -32.23 -1.06 4.38
CA LEU A 13 -31.42 -1.48 5.54
C LEU A 13 -31.39 -0.42 6.64
N MET A 14 -31.22 0.85 6.29
CA MET A 14 -31.25 1.95 7.25
C MET A 14 -32.59 2.01 7.99
N ALA A 15 -33.71 1.87 7.28
CA ALA A 15 -35.04 1.84 7.87
C ALA A 15 -35.21 0.62 8.80
N ARG A 16 -34.81 -0.57 8.35
CA ARG A 16 -34.88 -1.81 9.14
C ARG A 16 -34.10 -1.73 10.46
N HIS A 17 -33.00 -0.98 10.49
CA HIS A 17 -32.16 -0.83 11.68
C HIS A 17 -32.42 0.45 12.47
N GLY A 18 -33.53 1.16 12.20
CA GLY A 18 -33.98 2.28 13.03
C GLY A 18 -33.17 3.57 12.87
N LEU A 19 -32.49 3.77 11.74
CA LEU A 19 -31.73 5.00 11.45
C LEU A 19 -32.65 6.16 11.02
N THR A 20 -33.67 6.45 11.83
CA THR A 20 -34.62 7.55 11.59
C THR A 20 -33.88 8.89 11.56
N GLY A 21 -34.15 9.71 10.54
CA GLY A 21 -33.50 11.01 10.34
C GLY A 21 -32.06 10.94 9.78
N TRP A 22 -31.57 9.74 9.44
CA TRP A 22 -30.35 9.59 8.66
C TRP A 22 -30.63 9.66 7.16
N ARG A 23 -29.64 10.12 6.41
CA ARG A 23 -29.68 10.23 4.94
C ARG A 23 -28.72 9.24 4.31
N PHE A 24 -29.02 8.89 3.07
CA PHE A 24 -28.14 8.13 2.20
C PHE A 24 -27.62 9.00 1.06
N ALA A 25 -26.33 8.93 0.75
CA ALA A 25 -25.76 9.57 -0.43
C ALA A 25 -24.70 8.70 -1.10
N PHE A 26 -24.39 9.06 -2.33
CA PHE A 26 -23.25 8.53 -3.05
C PHE A 26 -22.15 9.58 -3.17
N ASP A 27 -20.89 9.15 -3.10
CA ASP A 27 -19.70 9.95 -3.36
C ASP A 27 -18.83 9.32 -4.48
N ASP A 28 -17.78 10.01 -4.90
CA ASP A 28 -16.85 9.55 -5.94
C ASP A 28 -15.53 9.03 -5.34
N ALA A 29 -15.54 8.55 -4.09
CA ALA A 29 -14.36 7.97 -3.47
C ALA A 29 -13.92 6.72 -4.24
N LYS A 30 -12.64 6.58 -4.54
CA LYS A 30 -12.11 5.44 -5.33
C LYS A 30 -11.43 4.37 -4.50
N THR A 31 -11.14 4.69 -3.22
CA THR A 31 -10.37 3.84 -2.31
C THR A 31 -11.13 3.44 -1.05
N ARG A 32 -12.33 3.99 -0.83
CA ARG A 32 -13.18 3.71 0.33
C ARG A 32 -14.59 3.38 -0.17
N ALA A 33 -15.11 2.21 0.19
CA ALA A 33 -16.39 1.73 -0.29
C ALA A 33 -17.59 2.38 0.40
N GLY A 34 -17.52 2.58 1.73
CA GLY A 34 -18.59 3.16 2.55
C GLY A 34 -18.08 4.16 3.58
N VAL A 35 -18.96 5.04 4.08
CA VAL A 35 -18.69 5.95 5.21
C VAL A 35 -19.93 6.22 6.05
N CYS A 36 -19.71 6.37 7.34
CA CYS A 36 -20.66 6.92 8.29
C CYS A 36 -20.20 8.30 8.78
N HIS A 37 -21.03 9.32 8.54
CA HIS A 37 -20.85 10.67 9.07
C HIS A 37 -21.88 10.95 10.16
N HIS A 38 -21.52 10.65 11.42
CA HIS A 38 -22.38 10.83 12.60
C HIS A 38 -22.98 12.23 12.72
N GLY A 39 -22.13 13.27 12.71
CA GLY A 39 -22.59 14.66 12.89
C GLY A 39 -23.58 15.14 11.81
N ARG A 40 -23.55 14.53 10.62
CA ARG A 40 -24.47 14.87 9.50
C ARG A 40 -25.63 13.89 9.36
N LYS A 41 -25.67 12.85 10.21
CA LYS A 41 -26.53 11.66 10.11
C LYS A 41 -26.58 11.15 8.67
N LEU A 42 -25.42 10.78 8.12
CA LEU A 42 -25.29 10.40 6.72
C LEU A 42 -24.52 9.08 6.58
N ILE A 43 -25.10 8.14 5.86
CA ILE A 43 -24.41 6.96 5.32
C ILE A 43 -24.08 7.22 3.85
N GLY A 44 -22.83 6.98 3.46
CA GLY A 44 -22.32 7.19 2.12
C GLY A 44 -21.78 5.92 1.51
N LEU A 45 -22.00 5.73 0.20
CA LEU A 45 -21.30 4.72 -0.60
C LEU A 45 -20.53 5.38 -1.75
N SER A 46 -19.43 4.76 -2.17
CA SER A 46 -18.72 5.12 -3.39
C SER A 46 -19.49 4.63 -4.61
N ARG A 47 -19.84 5.51 -5.56
CA ARG A 47 -20.40 5.09 -6.87
C ARG A 47 -19.48 4.13 -7.60
N PRO A 48 -18.20 4.49 -7.87
CA PRO A 48 -17.38 3.67 -8.75
C PRO A 48 -17.03 2.32 -8.12
N LEU A 49 -17.02 2.17 -6.78
CA LEU A 49 -16.84 0.86 -6.14
C LEU A 49 -18.15 0.06 -6.06
N THR A 50 -19.30 0.72 -5.85
CA THR A 50 -20.61 0.04 -5.81
C THR A 50 -20.93 -0.65 -7.12
N GLU A 51 -20.59 -0.03 -8.25
CA GLU A 51 -20.79 -0.62 -9.57
C GLU A 51 -19.97 -1.89 -9.78
N LEU A 52 -18.75 -1.93 -9.23
CA LEU A 52 -17.85 -3.08 -9.31
C LEU A 52 -18.20 -4.22 -8.35
N TYR A 53 -18.98 -3.96 -7.30
CA TYR A 53 -19.26 -4.91 -6.24
C TYR A 53 -20.54 -5.72 -6.50
N SER A 54 -20.51 -6.98 -6.06
CA SER A 54 -21.70 -7.82 -5.98
C SER A 54 -22.71 -7.28 -4.95
N ALA A 55 -23.97 -7.67 -5.07
CA ALA A 55 -25.01 -7.29 -4.10
C ALA A 55 -24.64 -7.66 -2.65
N ALA A 56 -23.98 -8.81 -2.45
CA ALA A 56 -23.51 -9.24 -1.13
C ALA A 56 -22.42 -8.30 -0.57
N GLN A 57 -21.45 -7.90 -1.39
CA GLN A 57 -20.40 -6.95 -0.98
C GLN A 57 -20.96 -5.55 -0.68
N VAL A 58 -21.92 -5.08 -1.47
CA VAL A 58 -22.60 -3.81 -1.22
C VAL A 58 -23.42 -3.89 0.06
N THR A 59 -24.16 -4.97 0.28
CA THR A 59 -24.92 -5.22 1.52
C THR A 59 -24.01 -5.19 2.73
N ASP A 60 -22.88 -5.91 2.70
CA ASP A 60 -21.92 -5.94 3.80
C ASP A 60 -21.34 -4.54 4.07
N THR A 61 -21.05 -3.76 3.02
CA THR A 61 -20.57 -2.38 3.14
C THR A 61 -21.62 -1.48 3.79
N VAL A 62 -22.89 -1.56 3.38
CA VAL A 62 -23.97 -0.76 4.00
C VAL A 62 -24.13 -1.13 5.48
N LEU A 63 -24.19 -2.43 5.79
CA LEU A 63 -24.33 -2.90 7.16
C LEU A 63 -23.12 -2.49 8.02
N HIS A 64 -21.92 -2.47 7.46
CA HIS A 64 -20.72 -1.95 8.12
C HIS A 64 -20.91 -0.49 8.56
N GLU A 65 -21.39 0.37 7.67
CA GLU A 65 -21.62 1.78 7.98
C GLU A 65 -22.81 2.00 8.94
N ILE A 66 -23.86 1.19 8.83
CA ILE A 66 -24.98 1.17 9.79
C ILE A 66 -24.47 0.76 11.18
N ALA A 67 -23.57 -0.22 11.27
CA ALA A 67 -22.98 -0.60 12.55
C ALA A 67 -22.19 0.55 13.19
N HIS A 68 -21.49 1.38 12.41
CA HIS A 68 -20.86 2.61 12.94
C HIS A 68 -21.90 3.62 13.43
N ALA A 69 -22.99 3.81 12.69
CA ALA A 69 -24.08 4.68 13.11
C ALA A 69 -24.71 4.24 14.44
N LEU A 70 -24.91 2.93 14.63
CA LEU A 70 -25.48 2.36 15.84
C LEU A 70 -24.50 2.31 17.02
N ALA A 71 -23.21 2.07 16.77
CA ALA A 71 -22.20 2.01 17.83
C ALA A 71 -21.94 3.38 18.45
N GLY A 72 -21.97 4.45 17.64
CA GLY A 72 -21.65 5.81 18.08
C GLY A 72 -20.24 6.25 17.69
N PRO A 73 -19.97 7.56 17.65
CA PRO A 73 -18.73 8.12 17.08
C PRO A 73 -17.47 7.85 17.90
N SER A 74 -17.60 7.44 19.17
CA SER A 74 -16.49 7.02 20.03
C SER A 74 -15.96 5.62 19.71
N HIS A 75 -16.69 4.86 18.90
CA HIS A 75 -16.36 3.48 18.57
C HIS A 75 -15.82 3.39 17.14
N GLY A 76 -14.55 3.02 17.02
CA GLY A 76 -14.00 2.51 15.76
C GLY A 76 -14.44 1.06 15.53
N HIS A 77 -13.59 0.26 14.87
CA HIS A 77 -13.84 -1.18 14.68
C HIS A 77 -13.56 -2.03 15.93
N ASP A 78 -14.00 -1.56 17.11
CA ASP A 78 -13.76 -2.23 18.39
C ASP A 78 -14.74 -3.40 18.66
N ARG A 79 -14.71 -3.94 19.88
CA ARG A 79 -15.59 -5.05 20.28
C ARG A 79 -17.08 -4.66 20.32
N VAL A 80 -17.41 -3.40 20.57
CA VAL A 80 -18.80 -2.91 20.59
C VAL A 80 -19.32 -2.85 19.15
N TRP A 81 -18.57 -2.18 18.27
CA TRP A 81 -18.90 -2.11 16.84
C TRP A 81 -19.01 -3.51 16.23
N ARG A 82 -18.03 -4.39 16.46
CA ARG A 82 -18.02 -5.74 15.86
C ARG A 82 -19.22 -6.56 16.31
N ARG A 83 -19.62 -6.44 17.57
CA ARG A 83 -20.81 -7.12 18.10
C ARG A 83 -22.08 -6.65 17.39
N ILE A 84 -22.20 -5.35 17.17
CA ILE A 84 -23.34 -4.77 16.44
C ILE A 84 -23.31 -5.22 14.99
N ALA A 85 -22.16 -5.10 14.30
CA ALA A 85 -21.96 -5.50 12.92
C ALA A 85 -22.42 -6.95 12.68
N VAL A 86 -21.90 -7.90 13.46
CA VAL A 86 -22.28 -9.32 13.33
C VAL A 86 -23.77 -9.53 13.62
N ARG A 87 -24.32 -8.85 14.64
CA ARG A 87 -25.74 -8.97 15.00
C ARG A 87 -26.67 -8.54 13.86
N ILE A 88 -26.30 -7.51 13.09
CA ILE A 88 -27.11 -7.00 11.98
C ILE A 88 -26.80 -7.68 10.64
N GLY A 89 -25.96 -8.72 10.64
CA GLY A 89 -25.63 -9.50 9.45
C GLY A 89 -24.42 -9.03 8.65
N CYS A 90 -23.64 -8.07 9.16
CA CYS A 90 -22.33 -7.74 8.58
C CYS A 90 -21.29 -8.81 8.98
N SER A 91 -20.32 -9.05 8.10
CA SER A 91 -19.17 -9.93 8.33
C SER A 91 -18.34 -9.53 9.57
N GLY A 92 -18.40 -8.26 9.98
CA GLY A 92 -17.56 -7.71 11.05
C GLY A 92 -16.10 -7.56 10.63
N THR A 93 -15.80 -7.68 9.33
CA THR A 93 -14.46 -7.47 8.78
C THR A 93 -14.21 -5.97 8.61
N ARG A 94 -13.01 -5.52 9.01
CA ARG A 94 -12.65 -4.09 8.93
C ARG A 94 -12.33 -3.63 7.51
N CYS A 95 -11.65 -4.48 6.73
CA CYS A 95 -11.14 -4.14 5.42
C CYS A 95 -11.83 -4.99 4.36
N VAL A 96 -12.14 -4.37 3.22
CA VAL A 96 -12.46 -5.11 2.00
C VAL A 96 -11.25 -6.00 1.64
N PRO A 97 -11.46 -7.27 1.20
CA PRO A 97 -10.38 -8.15 0.77
C PRO A 97 -9.43 -7.50 -0.24
N ARG A 98 -8.16 -7.92 -0.27
CA ARG A 98 -7.15 -7.36 -1.18
C ARG A 98 -7.56 -7.58 -2.63
N GLU A 99 -8.16 -8.73 -2.89
CA GLU A 99 -8.60 -9.29 -4.16
C GLU A 99 -9.90 -8.67 -4.69
N ALA A 100 -10.62 -7.91 -3.85
CA ALA A 100 -11.84 -7.26 -4.30
C ALA A 100 -11.53 -6.26 -5.44
N PRO A 101 -12.46 -6.10 -6.40
CA PRO A 101 -12.30 -5.13 -7.47
C PRO A 101 -11.94 -3.73 -6.93
N ARG A 102 -11.03 -3.06 -7.63
CA ARG A 102 -10.60 -1.70 -7.30
C ARG A 102 -10.79 -0.81 -8.51
N VAL A 103 -11.05 0.46 -8.25
CA VAL A 103 -10.99 1.47 -9.29
C VAL A 103 -9.52 1.73 -9.57
N ASP A 104 -9.10 1.54 -10.82
CA ASP A 104 -7.72 1.84 -11.18
C ASP A 104 -7.44 3.35 -11.13
N GLY A 105 -6.23 3.66 -10.67
CA GLY A 105 -5.68 5.01 -10.77
C GLY A 105 -5.16 5.31 -12.17
N ARG A 106 -5.17 6.60 -12.54
CA ARG A 106 -4.58 7.08 -13.81
C ARG A 106 -3.07 6.92 -13.89
N TRP A 107 -2.41 6.87 -12.73
CA TRP A 107 -0.99 6.58 -12.66
C TRP A 107 -0.80 5.07 -12.62
N VAL A 108 -0.12 4.52 -13.62
CA VAL A 108 0.14 3.09 -13.73
C VAL A 108 1.63 2.86 -13.54
N GLY A 109 1.98 2.01 -12.60
CA GLY A 109 3.36 1.61 -12.31
C GLY A 109 3.61 0.18 -12.78
N VAL A 110 4.69 -0.06 -13.53
CA VAL A 110 5.11 -1.41 -13.94
C VAL A 110 6.54 -1.65 -13.48
N CYS A 111 6.78 -2.75 -12.77
CA CYS A 111 8.15 -3.11 -12.34
C CYS A 111 8.89 -3.88 -13.45
N PRO A 112 10.22 -4.06 -13.37
CA PRO A 112 10.98 -4.79 -14.38
C PRO A 112 10.54 -6.25 -14.60
N ALA A 113 9.86 -6.86 -13.63
CA ALA A 113 9.28 -8.21 -13.75
C ALA A 113 7.89 -8.23 -14.40
N GLY A 114 7.32 -7.07 -14.75
CA GLY A 114 6.02 -6.95 -15.39
C GLY A 114 4.82 -6.84 -14.43
N HIS A 115 5.02 -6.85 -13.11
CA HIS A 115 3.92 -6.64 -12.17
C HIS A 115 3.42 -5.19 -12.23
N ARG A 116 2.08 -5.05 -12.21
CA ARG A 116 1.38 -3.76 -12.34
C ARG A 116 0.81 -3.29 -11.01
N THR A 117 0.92 -1.99 -10.75
CA THR A 117 0.22 -1.28 -9.69
C THR A 117 -0.43 -0.01 -10.23
N THR A 118 -1.40 0.56 -9.53
CA THR A 118 -1.98 1.87 -9.89
C THR A 118 -2.00 2.84 -8.71
N ALA A 119 -2.10 4.14 -9.02
CA ALA A 119 -2.27 5.21 -8.05
C ALA A 119 -3.19 6.31 -8.60
N HIS A 120 -4.08 6.85 -7.77
CA HIS A 120 -4.99 7.92 -8.20
C HIS A 120 -4.33 9.30 -8.30
N ARG A 121 -3.15 9.46 -7.69
CA ARG A 121 -2.37 10.70 -7.68
C ARG A 121 -0.94 10.40 -8.07
N ARG A 122 -0.27 11.42 -8.62
CA ARG A 122 1.16 11.37 -8.98
C ARG A 122 1.99 10.88 -7.78
N PRO A 123 2.75 9.79 -7.91
CA PRO A 123 3.66 9.35 -6.88
C PRO A 123 4.70 10.43 -6.58
N THR A 124 4.83 10.79 -5.31
CA THR A 124 5.84 11.74 -4.82
C THR A 124 7.01 11.06 -4.11
N ARG A 125 6.88 9.76 -3.84
CA ARG A 125 7.86 8.88 -3.20
C ARG A 125 8.13 7.67 -4.07
N VAL A 126 9.37 7.21 -4.11
CA VAL A 126 9.78 6.00 -4.83
C VAL A 126 9.14 4.78 -4.18
N ARG A 127 8.61 3.88 -5.01
CA ARG A 127 7.97 2.63 -4.57
C ARG A 127 8.57 1.47 -5.34
N SER A 128 8.73 0.34 -4.66
CA SER A 128 9.12 -0.92 -5.29
C SER A 128 8.01 -1.96 -5.18
N CYS A 129 8.06 -2.96 -6.05
CA CYS A 129 7.05 -4.01 -6.14
C CYS A 129 7.11 -4.96 -4.94
N LEU A 130 5.98 -5.07 -4.22
CA LEU A 130 5.83 -5.96 -3.07
C LEU A 130 5.72 -7.44 -3.46
N ASP A 131 5.25 -7.73 -4.68
CA ASP A 131 5.20 -9.09 -5.20
C ASP A 131 6.61 -9.59 -5.61
N CYS A 132 7.52 -8.68 -5.99
CA CYS A 132 8.94 -8.99 -6.20
C CYS A 132 9.71 -9.15 -4.89
N SER A 133 9.43 -8.31 -3.89
CA SER A 133 10.07 -8.36 -2.58
C SER A 133 9.18 -7.74 -1.49
N PRO A 134 8.99 -8.40 -0.33
CA PRO A 134 8.19 -7.84 0.76
C PRO A 134 8.84 -6.61 1.43
N ARG A 135 10.11 -6.31 1.13
CA ARG A 135 10.82 -5.10 1.55
C ARG A 135 11.17 -4.25 0.33
N PHE A 136 11.48 -2.98 0.56
CA PHE A 136 11.95 -2.10 -0.50
C PHE A 136 13.14 -2.72 -1.25
N ASP A 137 13.07 -2.77 -2.58
CA ASP A 137 14.12 -3.27 -3.45
C ASP A 137 14.29 -2.30 -4.63
N ALA A 138 15.49 -1.73 -4.75
CA ALA A 138 15.83 -0.79 -5.82
C ALA A 138 15.72 -1.42 -7.22
N ALA A 139 15.94 -2.74 -7.34
CA ALA A 139 15.80 -3.47 -8.60
C ALA A 139 14.33 -3.72 -9.01
N ALA A 140 13.38 -3.45 -8.10
CA ALA A 140 11.96 -3.64 -8.32
C ALA A 140 11.17 -2.32 -8.30
N VAL A 141 11.85 -1.17 -8.49
CA VAL A 141 11.19 0.14 -8.57
C VAL A 141 10.24 0.19 -9.76
N PHE A 142 9.06 0.76 -9.55
CA PHE A 142 8.07 0.94 -10.61
C PHE A 142 8.47 2.08 -11.56
N ASP A 143 8.36 1.82 -12.86
CA ASP A 143 8.29 2.86 -13.88
C ASP A 143 6.84 3.29 -14.06
N TRP A 144 6.60 4.60 -14.14
CA TRP A 144 5.26 5.20 -14.04
C TRP A 144 4.85 5.92 -15.31
N THR A 145 3.63 5.63 -15.76
CA THR A 145 2.92 6.39 -16.79
C THR A 145 1.68 7.07 -16.21
N HIS A 146 1.17 8.09 -16.90
CA HIS A 146 -0.09 8.74 -16.58
C HIS A 146 -1.02 8.65 -17.81
N ASP A 147 -2.17 8.00 -17.63
CA ASP A 147 -3.11 7.71 -18.73
C ASP A 147 -2.42 7.01 -19.93
N GLY A 148 -1.42 6.17 -19.65
CA GLY A 148 -0.64 5.43 -20.65
C GLY A 148 0.61 6.15 -21.15
N GLU A 149 0.70 7.46 -20.95
CA GLU A 149 1.81 8.27 -21.46
C GLU A 149 2.96 8.39 -20.45
N PRO A 150 4.23 8.29 -20.90
CA PRO A 150 5.37 8.67 -20.09
C PRO A 150 5.28 10.15 -19.72
N VAL A 151 5.36 10.44 -18.42
CA VAL A 151 5.35 11.82 -17.92
C VAL A 151 6.50 12.03 -16.97
N ALA A 152 7.03 13.26 -16.92
CA ALA A 152 8.02 13.61 -15.92
C ALA A 152 7.51 13.24 -14.52
N MET A 153 8.38 12.74 -13.65
CA MET A 153 8.03 12.40 -12.26
C MET A 153 8.19 13.60 -11.34
N HIS A 154 7.50 13.57 -10.18
CA HIS A 154 7.52 14.68 -9.24
C HIS A 154 8.97 14.99 -8.78
N PRO A 155 9.38 16.25 -8.58
CA PRO A 155 10.77 16.56 -8.20
C PRO A 155 11.26 15.80 -6.97
N SER A 156 10.41 15.63 -5.96
CA SER A 156 10.73 14.80 -4.77
C SER A 156 10.95 13.32 -5.10
N TYR A 157 10.17 12.77 -6.05
CA TYR A 157 10.34 11.39 -6.51
C TYR A 157 11.69 11.24 -7.23
N VAL A 158 12.01 12.17 -8.13
CA VAL A 158 13.27 12.17 -8.88
C VAL A 158 14.46 12.32 -7.93
N ALA A 159 14.39 13.21 -6.94
CA ALA A 159 15.44 13.40 -5.95
C ALA A 159 15.65 12.14 -5.08
N GLU A 160 14.57 11.49 -4.66
CA GLU A 160 14.65 10.23 -3.92
C GLU A 160 15.19 9.09 -4.78
N LEU A 161 14.73 8.97 -6.04
CA LEU A 161 15.25 7.98 -6.98
C LEU A 161 16.74 8.19 -7.21
N ARG A 162 17.19 9.44 -7.41
CA ARG A 162 18.61 9.76 -7.50
C ARG A 162 19.38 9.34 -6.26
N ARG A 163 18.86 9.51 -5.04
CA ARG A 163 19.51 9.02 -3.82
C ARG A 163 19.60 7.49 -3.76
N ILE A 164 18.55 6.80 -4.19
CA ILE A 164 18.50 5.33 -4.25
C ILE A 164 19.45 4.79 -5.32
N SER A 165 19.51 5.46 -6.48
CA SER A 165 20.37 5.11 -7.61
C SER A 165 21.80 5.60 -7.46
N SER A 166 22.08 6.67 -6.71
CA SER A 166 23.45 7.05 -6.31
C SER A 166 23.95 6.16 -5.17
N ALA A 167 23.03 5.57 -4.41
CA ALA A 167 23.28 4.40 -3.58
C ALA A 167 23.23 3.08 -4.37
N ALA A 168 23.09 3.11 -5.71
CA ALA A 168 23.50 2.00 -6.55
C ALA A 168 25.02 1.96 -6.49
N VAL A 169 25.48 1.28 -5.45
CA VAL A 169 26.83 0.85 -5.20
C VAL A 169 27.44 0.44 -6.53
N VAL A 170 28.50 1.12 -6.96
CA VAL A 170 29.41 0.58 -7.97
C VAL A 170 29.76 -0.81 -7.46
N LEU A 171 29.21 -1.85 -8.11
CA LEU A 171 29.34 -3.19 -7.59
C LEU A 171 30.78 -3.61 -7.74
N LEU A 172 31.51 -3.55 -6.64
CA LEU A 172 32.90 -3.94 -6.54
C LEU A 172 33.09 -5.40 -6.96
N PRO A 173 34.14 -5.70 -7.74
CA PRO A 173 34.43 -7.05 -8.17
C PRO A 173 34.85 -7.93 -7.00
N VAL A 174 34.74 -9.25 -7.19
CA VAL A 174 35.43 -10.20 -6.29
C VAL A 174 36.93 -9.90 -6.37
N GLY A 175 37.58 -9.83 -5.20
CA GLY A 175 38.97 -9.40 -5.05
C GLY A 175 39.14 -7.94 -4.65
N ALA A 176 38.10 -7.09 -4.74
CA ALA A 176 38.22 -5.70 -4.32
C ALA A 176 38.43 -5.56 -2.80
N ARG A 177 39.29 -4.61 -2.43
CA ARG A 177 39.57 -4.22 -1.05
C ARG A 177 38.53 -3.23 -0.58
N VAL A 178 37.95 -3.48 0.60
CA VAL A 178 36.80 -2.72 1.07
C VAL A 178 36.83 -2.46 2.57
N ARG A 179 36.10 -1.44 3.01
CA ARG A 179 35.81 -1.14 4.42
C ARG A 179 34.33 -1.32 4.71
N LEU A 180 34.02 -1.94 5.84
CA LEU A 180 32.65 -2.05 6.33
C LEU A 180 32.24 -0.75 7.03
N ILE A 181 31.16 -0.11 6.60
CA ILE A 181 30.71 1.20 7.10
C ILE A 181 29.36 1.15 7.86
N GLY A 182 28.85 -0.05 8.16
CA GLY A 182 27.63 -0.20 8.97
C GLY A 182 27.87 0.10 10.45
N GLY A 183 26.87 0.65 11.17
CA GLY A 183 26.97 1.09 12.57
C GLY A 183 27.04 0.00 13.65
N GLY A 184 27.77 -1.09 13.42
CA GLY A 184 27.89 -2.22 14.35
C GLY A 184 29.32 -2.54 14.76
N ARG A 185 29.53 -3.67 15.45
CA ARG A 185 30.84 -4.11 15.98
C ARG A 185 31.94 -4.32 14.93
N TYR A 186 31.59 -4.34 13.64
CA TYR A 186 32.52 -4.51 12.52
C TYR A 186 32.70 -3.22 11.71
N HIS A 187 32.19 -2.09 12.20
CA HIS A 187 32.40 -0.77 11.61
C HIS A 187 33.90 -0.46 11.48
N GLY A 188 34.32 0.05 10.33
CA GLY A 188 35.70 0.39 10.03
C GLY A 188 36.60 -0.81 9.70
N LEU A 189 36.11 -2.05 9.83
CA LEU A 189 36.91 -3.23 9.56
C LEU A 189 37.14 -3.37 8.04
N ALA A 190 38.40 -3.54 7.66
CA ALA A 190 38.78 -3.73 6.26
C ALA A 190 38.83 -5.22 5.89
N GLY A 191 38.49 -5.52 4.64
CA GLY A 191 38.47 -6.88 4.13
C GLY A 191 38.52 -6.94 2.61
N THR A 192 38.39 -8.15 2.08
CA THR A 192 38.40 -8.41 0.64
C THR A 192 37.13 -9.15 0.24
N ILE A 193 36.48 -8.72 -0.82
CA ILE A 193 35.29 -9.42 -1.33
C ILE A 193 35.71 -10.77 -1.89
N VAL A 194 35.19 -11.86 -1.32
CA VAL A 194 35.43 -13.23 -1.81
C VAL A 194 34.26 -13.74 -2.65
N LYS A 195 33.07 -13.17 -2.46
CA LYS A 195 31.88 -13.52 -3.25
C LYS A 195 30.91 -12.35 -3.34
N ARG A 196 30.31 -12.18 -4.52
CA ARG A 196 29.20 -11.26 -4.74
C ARG A 196 27.90 -12.05 -4.87
N GLY A 197 26.99 -11.85 -3.93
CA GLY A 197 25.62 -12.34 -4.02
C GLY A 197 24.71 -11.39 -4.80
N ARG A 198 23.40 -11.65 -4.79
CA ARG A 198 22.41 -10.78 -5.47
C ARG A 198 22.21 -9.42 -4.77
N THR A 199 22.42 -9.36 -3.45
CA THR A 199 22.12 -8.17 -2.61
C THR A 199 23.19 -7.85 -1.55
N ARG A 200 24.30 -8.59 -1.54
CA ARG A 200 25.35 -8.50 -0.51
C ARG A 200 26.69 -9.07 -0.98
N TYR A 201 27.76 -8.67 -0.32
CA TYR A 201 29.09 -9.28 -0.42
C TYR A 201 29.31 -10.30 0.70
N GLU A 202 30.12 -11.33 0.41
CA GLU A 202 30.89 -12.03 1.43
C GLU A 202 32.30 -11.46 1.42
N VAL A 203 32.74 -10.97 2.57
CA VAL A 203 34.00 -10.25 2.76
C VAL A 203 34.83 -11.04 3.76
N THR A 204 36.03 -11.45 3.36
CA THR A 204 36.99 -12.02 4.30
C THR A 204 37.66 -10.89 5.09
N THR A 205 37.67 -11.01 6.42
CA THR A 205 38.20 -10.00 7.34
C THR A 205 39.07 -10.67 8.42
N PRO A 206 39.86 -9.92 9.21
CA PRO A 206 40.58 -10.48 10.36
C PRO A 206 39.69 -11.13 11.42
N ALA A 207 38.41 -10.74 11.48
CA ALA A 207 37.42 -11.33 12.38
C ALA A 207 36.71 -12.58 11.79
N GLY A 208 37.12 -13.02 10.59
CA GLY A 208 36.51 -14.12 9.84
C GLY A 208 35.69 -13.65 8.64
N LEU A 209 34.90 -14.57 8.08
CA LEU A 209 34.05 -14.32 6.91
C LEU A 209 32.76 -13.60 7.32
N LEU A 210 32.53 -12.39 6.78
CA LEU A 210 31.37 -11.56 7.10
C LEU A 210 30.51 -11.33 5.86
N ARG A 211 29.20 -11.15 6.09
CA ARG A 211 28.22 -10.82 5.06
C ARG A 211 27.76 -9.37 5.22
N ALA A 212 27.93 -8.56 4.19
CA ALA A 212 27.60 -7.14 4.23
C ALA A 212 26.70 -6.74 3.05
N PRO A 213 25.56 -6.05 3.27
CA PRO A 213 24.80 -5.42 2.19
C PRO A 213 25.70 -4.51 1.36
N PHE A 214 25.43 -4.37 0.06
CA PHE A 214 26.25 -3.52 -0.82
C PHE A 214 26.40 -2.11 -0.27
N SER A 215 25.33 -1.53 0.28
CA SER A 215 25.30 -0.18 0.84
C SER A 215 26.13 0.02 2.12
N MET A 216 26.66 -1.05 2.71
CA MET A 216 27.48 -1.01 3.93
C MET A 216 28.95 -1.31 3.66
N VAL A 217 29.37 -1.20 2.40
CA VAL A 217 30.73 -1.49 1.95
C VAL A 217 31.23 -0.30 1.13
N GLU A 218 32.38 0.23 1.54
CA GLU A 218 33.10 1.32 0.89
C GLU A 218 34.34 0.75 0.17
N ASP A 219 34.62 1.21 -1.04
CA ASP A 219 35.83 0.83 -1.80
C ASP A 219 37.08 1.45 -1.15
N LEU A 220 38.16 0.67 -1.05
CA LEU A 220 39.46 1.13 -0.57
C LEU A 220 40.52 1.23 -1.68
N SER A 221 40.09 1.09 -2.93
CA SER A 221 40.96 1.36 -4.08
C SER A 221 41.41 2.83 -4.06
N PRO A 222 42.70 3.13 -4.32
CA PRO A 222 43.23 4.48 -4.34
C PRO A 222 42.68 5.33 -5.50
#